data_AF-A0A2P2DVR3-F1
#
_entry.id   AF-A0A2P2DVR3-F1
#
_cell.length_a   1.000
_cell.length_b   1.000
_cell.length_c   1.000
_cell.angle_alpha   90.00
_cell.angle_beta   90.00
_cell.angle_gamma   90.00
#
_symmetry.space_group_name_H-M   'P 1'
#
loop_
_entity.id
_entity.type
_entity.pdbx_description
1 polymer ?
#
loop_
_entity_poly.entity_id
_entity_poly.type
_entity_poly.pdbx_seq_one_letter_code
_entity_poly.pdbx_strand_id
1 'polypeptide(L)'
;MNQIFRENIKYIVAVLIVWAITFPIILQNNDVILATINAWYNRFAGYPNPRIAHKLMQKGDEIIEGRAKANDPWYKSISNLFSGDESQSGQVLPLDLGLMEKACLYYTTHEHISEIFLEPTWLEKSQTWDSKLFPKSEREASGQVSLGPHPKEYWNSHLEAVLEALDYYKRALRFSGPELEVPKKIEKVAWAVCRPSEILLAYKTHMLETEKIIYERLDKEGKIPTKIVEGSEFQKLAMILSIIKSGSFSDVDQNAYLESLLRQILLTGMKQFSPYEMDAVYARILFLVGNEGKEFLKFTQRRADLFFQIGKENPDYYRKAIQEYTTASNISKLSDADDVPEHILLVHEFETKLNIAICHSKLNENKESLKILDSLKPKLRNVDERSVGGAKPRILDLYNATKVSVLRNLKRYEEADELLDTK
;
A
#
# COMPACT_ATOMS: atom_id res chain seq x y z
N MET A 1 3.05 67.62 -10.57
CA MET A 1 2.69 66.19 -10.49
C MET A 1 3.70 65.36 -11.30
N ASN A 2 4.72 64.70 -10.78
CA ASN A 2 5.69 65.02 -9.74
C ASN A 2 7.00 64.37 -10.20
N GLN A 3 8.13 65.07 -10.09
CA GLN A 3 9.48 64.56 -10.43
C GLN A 3 9.77 63.22 -9.72
N ILE A 4 9.19 63.06 -8.52
CA ILE A 4 9.15 61.84 -7.70
C ILE A 4 8.56 60.63 -8.46
N PHE A 5 7.49 60.81 -9.25
CA PHE A 5 6.91 59.72 -10.04
C PHE A 5 7.85 59.31 -11.18
N ARG A 6 8.56 60.27 -11.79
CA ARG A 6 9.47 59.99 -12.92
C ARG A 6 10.73 59.25 -12.48
N GLU A 7 11.25 59.55 -11.28
CA GLU A 7 12.39 58.85 -10.69
C GLU A 7 11.98 57.48 -10.14
N ASN A 8 10.78 57.36 -9.57
CA ASN A 8 10.27 56.10 -9.01
C ASN A 8 9.69 55.13 -10.03
N ILE A 9 9.36 55.57 -11.25
CA ILE A 9 8.88 54.69 -12.34
C ILE A 9 9.90 53.60 -12.65
N LYS A 10 11.21 53.88 -12.59
CA LYS A 10 12.24 52.86 -12.82
C LYS A 10 12.18 51.75 -11.78
N TYR A 11 11.92 52.10 -10.52
CA TYR A 11 11.77 51.12 -9.44
C TYR A 11 10.43 50.37 -9.53
N ILE A 12 9.33 51.05 -9.89
CA ILE A 12 8.03 50.40 -10.09
C ILE A 12 8.08 49.40 -11.25
N VAL A 13 8.71 49.77 -12.36
CA VAL A 13 8.92 48.89 -13.52
C VAL A 13 9.85 47.72 -13.16
N ALA A 14 10.93 47.97 -12.41
CA ALA A 14 11.81 46.91 -11.94
C ALA A 14 11.07 45.90 -11.03
N VAL A 15 10.23 46.39 -10.10
CA VAL A 15 9.39 45.53 -9.26
C VAL A 15 8.40 44.72 -10.10
N LEU A 16 7.75 45.34 -11.09
CA LEU A 16 6.83 44.63 -11.99
C LEU A 16 7.53 43.56 -12.84
N ILE A 17 8.75 43.82 -13.32
CA ILE A 17 9.55 42.83 -14.07
C ILE A 17 9.95 41.67 -13.16
N VAL A 18 10.43 41.98 -11.95
CA VAL A 18 10.75 40.95 -10.95
C VAL A 18 9.49 40.13 -10.65
N TRP A 19 8.34 40.77 -10.45
CA TRP A 19 7.07 40.09 -10.20
C TRP A 19 6.62 39.24 -11.41
N ALA A 20 6.77 39.72 -12.64
CA ALA A 20 6.42 38.97 -13.84
C ALA A 20 7.28 37.70 -14.03
N ILE A 21 8.52 37.70 -13.53
CA ILE A 21 9.42 36.54 -13.58
C ILE A 21 9.19 35.61 -12.36
N THR A 22 9.03 36.18 -11.17
CA THR A 22 8.87 35.37 -9.94
C THR A 22 7.47 34.82 -9.80
N PHE A 23 6.43 35.49 -10.28
CA PHE A 23 5.04 35.06 -10.13
C PHE A 23 4.73 33.71 -10.81
N PRO A 24 5.16 33.42 -12.06
CA PRO A 24 5.00 32.09 -12.66
C PRO A 24 5.78 31.01 -11.92
N ILE A 25 6.99 31.33 -11.42
CA ILE A 25 7.84 30.39 -10.66
C ILE A 25 7.19 30.07 -9.30
N ILE A 26 6.62 31.07 -8.64
CA ILE A 26 5.89 30.92 -7.38
C ILE A 26 4.60 30.13 -7.62
N LEU A 27 3.87 30.37 -8.71
CA LEU A 27 2.65 29.62 -9.04
C LEU A 27 2.93 28.16 -9.38
N GLN A 28 4.00 27.86 -10.12
CA GLN A 28 4.40 26.48 -10.43
C GLN A 28 4.92 25.74 -9.20
N ASN A 29 5.63 26.42 -8.30
CA ASN A 29 6.23 25.82 -7.10
C ASN A 29 5.47 26.18 -5.82
N ASN A 30 4.20 26.55 -5.92
CA ASN A 30 3.45 27.14 -4.82
C ASN A 30 3.36 26.17 -3.63
N ASP A 31 3.17 24.89 -3.93
CA ASP A 31 3.13 23.83 -2.92
C ASP A 31 4.48 23.65 -2.21
N VAL A 32 5.60 23.79 -2.93
CA VAL A 32 6.95 23.69 -2.36
C VAL A 32 7.25 24.90 -1.47
N ILE A 33 6.89 26.11 -1.93
CA ILE A 33 7.10 27.35 -1.17
C ILE A 33 6.23 27.36 0.08
N LEU A 34 4.95 27.02 -0.03
CA LEU A 34 4.04 26.91 1.11
C LEU A 34 4.45 25.80 2.08
N ALA A 35 4.92 24.66 1.58
CA ALA A 35 5.46 23.59 2.42
C ALA A 35 6.74 24.04 3.16
N THR A 36 7.61 24.80 2.49
CA THR A 36 8.85 25.33 3.09
C THR A 36 8.54 26.39 4.15
N ILE A 37 7.59 27.28 3.87
CA ILE A 37 7.12 28.30 4.83
C ILE A 37 6.40 27.65 6.01
N ASN A 38 5.56 26.64 5.76
CA ASN A 38 4.92 25.87 6.83
C ASN A 38 5.96 25.12 7.67
N ALA A 39 6.96 24.48 7.05
CA ALA A 39 8.04 23.80 7.77
C ALA A 39 8.86 24.80 8.62
N TRP A 40 9.14 25.98 8.07
CA TRP A 40 9.83 27.06 8.78
C TRP A 40 9.00 27.61 9.94
N TYR A 41 7.71 27.88 9.72
CA TYR A 41 6.76 28.33 10.74
C TYR A 41 6.60 27.29 11.86
N ASN A 42 6.48 26.00 11.50
CA ASN A 42 6.36 24.90 12.45
C ASN A 42 7.64 24.71 13.28
N ARG A 43 8.81 25.00 12.72
CA ARG A 43 10.10 25.01 13.45
C ARG A 43 10.15 26.09 14.53
N PHE A 44 9.57 27.26 14.27
CA PHE A 44 9.46 28.35 15.26
C PHE A 44 8.38 28.10 16.32
N ALA A 45 7.32 27.36 15.97
CA ALA A 45 6.22 27.03 16.88
C ALA A 45 6.48 25.84 17.82
N GLY A 46 7.70 25.29 17.85
CA GLY A 46 8.09 24.22 18.79
C GLY A 46 7.61 22.82 18.41
N TYR A 47 7.48 22.53 17.11
CA TYR A 47 7.25 21.17 16.62
C TYR A 47 8.57 20.47 16.30
N PRO A 48 8.71 19.16 16.59
CA PRO A 48 7.72 18.26 17.22
C PRO A 48 7.62 18.45 18.74
N ASN A 49 6.40 18.28 19.30
CA ASN A 49 6.15 18.31 20.74
C ASN A 49 5.49 17.00 21.19
N PRO A 50 6.30 15.99 21.58
CA PRO A 50 5.78 14.65 21.92
C PRO A 50 4.81 14.68 23.11
N ARG A 51 4.94 15.65 24.02
CA ARG A 51 4.01 15.78 25.15
C ARG A 51 2.59 16.11 24.71
N ILE A 52 2.43 16.92 23.65
CA ILE A 52 1.10 17.22 23.09
C ILE A 52 0.56 16.00 22.36
N ALA A 53 1.41 15.28 21.62
CA ALA A 53 1.03 14.03 20.96
C ALA A 53 0.50 13.00 21.97
N HIS A 54 1.22 12.73 23.06
CA HIS A 54 0.77 11.80 24.10
C HIS A 54 -0.53 12.24 24.78
N LYS A 55 -0.74 13.54 25.03
CA LYS A 55 -2.02 14.05 25.58
C LYS A 55 -3.19 13.81 24.62
N LEU A 56 -2.96 13.97 23.31
CA LEU A 56 -3.98 13.69 22.30
C LEU A 56 -4.24 12.19 22.17
N MET A 57 -3.21 11.37 22.27
CA MET A 57 -3.35 9.91 22.32
C MET A 57 -4.14 9.46 23.54
N GLN A 58 -3.82 9.99 24.72
CA GLN A 58 -4.55 9.70 25.97
C GLN A 58 -6.03 10.04 25.84
N LYS A 59 -6.39 11.17 25.23
CA LYS A 59 -7.79 11.51 24.96
C LYS A 59 -8.48 10.51 24.03
N GLY A 60 -7.78 10.07 22.98
CA GLY A 60 -8.29 9.01 22.09
C GLY A 60 -8.49 7.69 22.84
N ASP A 61 -7.52 7.32 23.69
CA ASP A 61 -7.58 6.10 24.51
C ASP A 61 -8.71 6.17 25.54
N GLU A 62 -8.91 7.32 26.19
CA GLU A 62 -10.00 7.57 27.14
C GLU A 62 -11.38 7.35 26.51
N ILE A 63 -11.57 7.74 25.25
CA ILE A 63 -12.83 7.52 24.52
C ILE A 63 -13.05 6.02 24.27
N ILE A 64 -12.03 5.32 23.79
CA ILE A 64 -12.10 3.88 23.48
C ILE A 64 -12.28 3.08 24.77
N GLU A 65 -11.48 3.35 25.79
CA GLU A 65 -11.56 2.69 27.10
C GLU A 65 -12.85 3.02 27.83
N GLY A 66 -13.34 4.26 27.73
CA GLY A 66 -14.62 4.67 28.31
C GLY A 66 -15.79 3.86 27.74
N ARG A 67 -15.76 3.57 26.43
CA ARG A 67 -16.75 2.71 25.76
C ARG A 67 -16.50 1.21 25.99
N ALA A 68 -15.26 0.79 26.20
CA ALA A 68 -14.93 -0.59 26.58
C ALA A 68 -15.38 -0.92 28.01
N LYS A 69 -15.27 0.04 28.94
CA LYS A 69 -15.71 -0.05 30.34
C LYS A 69 -17.21 0.20 30.53
N ALA A 70 -17.99 0.38 29.46
CA ALA A 70 -19.45 0.58 29.52
C ALA A 70 -20.23 -0.60 30.16
N ASN A 71 -19.56 -1.74 30.40
CA ASN A 71 -20.09 -2.86 31.17
C ASN A 71 -19.93 -2.71 32.70
N ASP A 72 -19.29 -1.65 33.21
CA ASP A 72 -19.23 -1.38 34.65
C ASP A 72 -20.63 -1.09 35.21
N PRO A 73 -20.99 -1.66 36.39
CA PRO A 73 -22.32 -1.50 37.00
C PRO A 73 -22.76 -0.03 37.15
N TRP A 74 -21.80 0.87 37.37
CA TRP A 74 -22.02 2.30 37.54
C TRP A 74 -22.45 2.99 36.23
N TYR A 75 -21.82 2.67 35.10
CA TYR A 75 -22.17 3.26 33.80
C TYR A 75 -23.54 2.79 33.29
N LYS A 76 -23.90 1.51 33.50
CA LYS A 76 -25.24 0.98 33.22
C LYS A 76 -26.33 1.66 34.04
N SER A 77 -26.05 1.97 35.31
CA SER A 77 -26.98 2.69 36.18
C SER A 77 -27.26 4.12 35.66
N ILE A 78 -26.21 4.80 35.16
CA ILE A 78 -26.32 6.16 34.63
C ILE A 78 -26.99 6.17 33.25
N SER A 79 -26.65 5.24 32.35
CA SER A 79 -27.32 5.14 31.05
C SER A 79 -28.81 4.86 31.19
N ASN A 80 -29.20 3.99 32.13
CA ASN A 80 -30.61 3.71 32.41
C ASN A 80 -31.35 4.91 33.05
N LEU A 81 -30.63 5.82 33.71
CA LEU A 81 -31.17 7.06 34.27
C LEU A 81 -31.47 8.12 33.21
N PHE A 82 -30.71 8.12 32.10
CA PHE A 82 -30.89 9.06 30.98
C PHE A 82 -31.69 8.47 29.80
N SER A 83 -31.84 7.15 29.72
CA SER A 83 -32.62 6.45 28.70
C SER A 83 -34.05 6.21 29.21
N GLY A 84 -34.83 7.28 29.36
CA GLY A 84 -36.22 7.22 29.84
C GLY A 84 -37.25 6.67 28.84
N ASP A 85 -36.85 5.79 27.91
CA ASP A 85 -37.75 5.15 26.93
C ASP A 85 -37.39 3.67 26.77
N GLU A 86 -38.33 2.79 27.13
CA GLU A 86 -38.20 1.32 27.14
C GLU A 86 -38.16 0.69 25.73
N SER A 87 -38.05 1.46 24.65
CA SER A 87 -38.10 0.94 23.27
C SER A 87 -36.76 0.86 22.52
N GLN A 88 -35.63 1.14 23.17
CA GLN A 88 -34.29 1.00 22.58
C GLN A 88 -33.33 0.17 23.45
N SER A 89 -33.82 -0.88 24.11
CA SER A 89 -32.97 -1.80 24.87
C SER A 89 -32.20 -2.78 23.97
N GLY A 90 -31.46 -2.27 22.99
CA GLY A 90 -30.27 -2.96 22.53
C GLY A 90 -29.24 -2.78 23.63
N GLN A 91 -28.88 -3.84 24.36
CA GLN A 91 -27.77 -3.79 25.30
C GLN A 91 -26.55 -3.25 24.55
N VAL A 92 -26.10 -2.05 24.89
CA VAL A 92 -24.88 -1.47 24.29
C VAL A 92 -23.73 -2.37 24.73
N LEU A 93 -23.37 -3.29 23.85
CA LEU A 93 -22.24 -4.19 24.03
C LEU A 93 -20.98 -3.34 24.17
N PRO A 94 -20.02 -3.77 25.02
CA PRO A 94 -18.77 -3.04 25.18
C PRO A 94 -18.06 -2.91 23.83
N LEU A 95 -17.37 -1.79 23.64
CA LEU A 95 -16.57 -1.57 22.45
C LEU A 95 -15.41 -2.57 22.38
N ASP A 96 -15.41 -3.39 21.33
CA ASP A 96 -14.29 -4.21 20.92
C ASP A 96 -13.96 -3.87 19.46
N LEU A 97 -12.77 -3.29 19.25
CA LEU A 97 -12.30 -2.87 17.93
C LEU A 97 -12.22 -4.05 16.95
N GLY A 98 -11.88 -5.24 17.42
CA GLY A 98 -11.79 -6.43 16.57
C GLY A 98 -13.17 -6.95 16.14
N LEU A 99 -14.18 -6.80 17.01
CA LEU A 99 -15.56 -7.13 16.68
C LEU A 99 -16.14 -6.11 15.69
N MET A 100 -15.80 -4.84 15.88
CA MET A 100 -16.19 -3.75 14.99
C MET A 100 -15.57 -3.88 13.59
N GLU A 101 -14.30 -4.29 13.49
CA GLU A 101 -13.64 -4.62 12.23
C GLU A 101 -14.36 -5.78 11.51
N LYS A 102 -14.66 -6.88 12.22
CA LYS A 102 -15.40 -8.02 11.66
C LYS A 102 -16.79 -7.60 11.17
N ALA A 103 -17.51 -6.77 11.92
CA ALA A 103 -18.81 -6.23 11.50
C ALA A 103 -18.67 -5.42 10.22
N CYS A 104 -17.63 -4.58 10.14
CA CYS A 104 -17.39 -3.73 8.99
C CYS A 104 -17.00 -4.53 7.73
N LEU A 105 -16.13 -5.54 7.87
CA LEU A 105 -15.80 -6.49 6.79
C LEU A 105 -17.01 -7.31 6.33
N TYR A 106 -17.87 -7.72 7.27
CA TYR A 106 -19.13 -8.37 6.95
C TYR A 106 -20.02 -7.48 6.07
N TYR A 107 -20.19 -6.19 6.40
CA TYR A 107 -21.01 -5.29 5.59
C TYR A 107 -20.42 -5.02 4.21
N THR A 108 -19.14 -4.67 4.14
CA THR A 108 -18.47 -4.40 2.86
C THR A 108 -18.51 -5.59 1.89
N THR A 109 -18.50 -6.82 2.39
CA THR A 109 -18.62 -8.02 1.56
C THR A 109 -20.06 -8.34 1.14
N HIS A 110 -21.05 -7.93 1.95
CA HIS A 110 -22.47 -8.25 1.75
C HIS A 110 -23.31 -7.06 1.26
N GLU A 111 -22.71 -5.89 0.99
CA GLU A 111 -23.38 -4.66 0.56
C GLU A 111 -24.21 -4.83 -0.73
N HIS A 112 -23.88 -5.83 -1.56
CA HIS A 112 -24.56 -6.14 -2.82
C HIS A 112 -25.52 -7.34 -2.75
N ILE A 113 -25.70 -7.93 -1.57
CA ILE A 113 -26.57 -9.08 -1.35
C ILE A 113 -27.86 -8.57 -0.70
N SER A 114 -29.02 -8.88 -1.27
CA SER A 114 -30.29 -8.43 -0.69
C SER A 114 -30.48 -8.99 0.72
N GLU A 115 -31.02 -8.18 1.64
CA GLU A 115 -31.19 -8.52 3.07
C GLU A 115 -31.87 -9.88 3.31
N ILE A 116 -32.76 -10.31 2.41
CA ILE A 116 -33.44 -11.62 2.45
C ILE A 116 -32.46 -12.81 2.41
N PHE A 117 -31.32 -12.67 1.73
CA PHE A 117 -30.28 -13.71 1.65
C PHE A 117 -29.27 -13.63 2.82
N LEU A 118 -29.36 -12.59 3.66
CA LEU A 118 -28.58 -12.47 4.90
C LEU A 118 -29.26 -13.16 6.08
N GLU A 119 -30.56 -13.46 5.96
CA GLU A 119 -31.23 -14.31 6.93
C GLU A 119 -30.61 -15.71 6.87
N PRO A 120 -30.17 -16.27 8.01
CA PRO A 120 -29.65 -17.62 8.02
C PRO A 120 -30.73 -18.57 7.54
N THR A 121 -30.32 -19.52 6.69
CA THR A 121 -31.22 -20.53 6.15
C THR A 121 -31.82 -21.33 7.30
N TRP A 122 -32.98 -21.97 7.07
CA TRP A 122 -33.60 -22.82 8.09
C TRP A 122 -32.64 -23.90 8.61
N LEU A 123 -31.75 -24.38 7.75
CA LEU A 123 -30.69 -25.33 8.12
C LEU A 123 -29.69 -24.71 9.10
N GLU A 124 -29.18 -23.52 8.84
CA GLU A 124 -28.27 -22.80 9.75
C GLU A 124 -28.95 -22.41 11.06
N LYS A 125 -30.22 -21.97 11.01
CA LYS A 125 -31.05 -21.71 12.20
C LYS A 125 -31.23 -22.99 13.03
N SER A 126 -31.47 -24.14 12.40
CA SER A 126 -31.65 -25.42 13.08
C SER A 126 -30.39 -25.94 13.77
N GLN A 127 -29.20 -25.54 13.32
CA GLN A 127 -27.92 -25.88 13.98
C GLN A 127 -27.75 -25.17 15.33
N THR A 128 -28.46 -24.06 15.56
CA THR A 128 -28.48 -23.35 16.86
C THR A 128 -29.53 -23.89 17.83
N TRP A 129 -30.45 -24.74 17.35
CA TRP A 129 -31.46 -25.35 18.19
C TRP A 129 -30.82 -26.52 18.94
N ASP A 130 -30.75 -26.43 20.27
CA ASP A 130 -30.29 -27.52 21.15
C ASP A 130 -31.27 -28.70 21.05
N SER A 131 -31.14 -29.50 19.99
CA SER A 131 -31.92 -30.72 19.75
C SER A 131 -31.01 -31.93 19.80
N LYS A 132 -31.48 -33.02 20.43
CA LYS A 132 -30.73 -34.29 20.51
C LYS A 132 -30.57 -35.00 19.14
N LEU A 133 -31.30 -34.56 18.11
CA LEU A 133 -31.31 -35.16 16.77
C LEU A 133 -30.18 -34.64 15.87
N PHE A 134 -29.65 -33.44 16.16
CA PHE A 134 -28.48 -32.87 15.50
C PHE A 134 -27.42 -32.64 16.58
N PRO A 135 -26.62 -33.66 16.95
CA PRO A 135 -25.51 -33.45 17.87
C PRO A 135 -24.61 -32.36 17.27
N LYS A 136 -24.21 -31.38 18.10
CA LYS A 136 -23.33 -30.27 17.72
C LYS A 136 -22.22 -30.84 16.83
N SER A 137 -22.26 -30.55 15.53
CA SER A 137 -21.05 -30.69 14.72
C SER A 137 -20.02 -29.87 15.46
N GLU A 138 -18.91 -30.51 15.84
CA GLU A 138 -17.82 -29.85 16.55
C GLU A 138 -17.60 -28.51 15.87
N ARG A 139 -17.83 -27.43 16.62
CA ARG A 139 -17.52 -26.10 16.17
C ARG A 139 -16.06 -26.19 15.74
N GLU A 140 -15.79 -26.14 14.43
CA GLU A 140 -14.53 -25.57 14.01
C GLU A 140 -14.47 -24.25 14.79
N ALA A 141 -13.50 -24.15 15.69
CA ALA A 141 -13.22 -22.95 16.44
C ALA A 141 -12.67 -21.88 15.48
N SER A 142 -13.41 -21.58 14.42
CA SER A 142 -13.37 -20.26 13.83
C SER A 142 -13.85 -19.34 14.95
N GLY A 143 -12.95 -18.48 15.44
CA GLY A 143 -13.23 -17.44 16.43
C GLY A 143 -14.19 -16.37 15.89
N GLN A 144 -15.28 -16.79 15.27
CA GLN A 144 -16.44 -15.97 14.98
C GLN A 144 -17.19 -15.82 16.29
N VAL A 145 -16.78 -14.81 17.06
CA VAL A 145 -17.69 -14.17 18.01
C VAL A 145 -18.95 -13.90 17.21
N SER A 146 -20.07 -14.51 17.59
CA SER A 146 -21.33 -14.24 16.93
C SER A 146 -21.58 -12.75 17.10
N LEU A 147 -21.38 -12.00 16.01
CA LEU A 147 -21.95 -10.67 15.88
C LEU A 147 -23.41 -10.88 16.25
N GLY A 148 -23.91 -10.19 17.27
CA GLY A 148 -25.28 -10.37 17.73
C GLY A 148 -26.30 -10.22 16.59
N PRO A 149 -27.61 -10.32 16.87
CA PRO A 149 -28.65 -10.38 15.84
C PRO A 149 -28.56 -9.26 14.78
N HIS A 150 -27.97 -8.09 15.09
CA HIS A 150 -27.67 -7.04 14.10
C HIS A 150 -26.25 -6.44 14.25
N PRO A 151 -25.25 -6.89 13.47
CA PRO A 151 -23.89 -6.32 13.46
C PRO A 151 -23.87 -4.81 13.09
N LYS A 152 -24.87 -4.34 12.34
CA LYS A 152 -25.01 -2.96 11.84
C LYS A 152 -25.29 -2.00 12.98
N GLU A 153 -26.18 -2.42 13.88
CA GLU A 153 -26.58 -1.63 15.03
C GLU A 153 -25.40 -1.47 15.98
N TYR A 154 -24.63 -2.55 16.18
CA TYR A 154 -23.39 -2.51 16.96
C TYR A 154 -22.33 -1.58 16.36
N TRP A 155 -22.14 -1.66 15.04
CA TRP A 155 -21.18 -0.80 14.34
C TRP A 155 -21.60 0.68 14.41
N ASN A 156 -22.87 0.97 14.10
CA ASN A 156 -23.43 2.32 14.15
C ASN A 156 -23.40 2.93 15.56
N SER A 157 -23.62 2.14 16.62
CA SER A 157 -23.64 2.66 17.99
C SER A 157 -22.27 3.13 18.49
N HIS A 158 -21.18 2.61 17.89
CA HIS A 158 -19.81 2.92 18.27
C HIS A 158 -19.06 3.78 17.25
N LEU A 159 -19.59 3.89 16.02
CA LEU A 159 -18.95 4.55 14.89
C LEU A 159 -18.48 5.96 15.22
N GLU A 160 -19.35 6.81 15.78
CA GLU A 160 -19.02 8.21 16.08
C GLU A 160 -17.87 8.35 17.07
N ALA A 161 -17.89 7.56 18.15
CA ALA A 161 -16.84 7.60 19.18
C ALA A 161 -15.49 7.12 18.63
N VAL A 162 -15.50 6.08 17.79
CA VAL A 162 -14.29 5.53 17.17
C VAL A 162 -13.73 6.50 16.12
N LEU A 163 -14.59 7.22 15.39
CA LEU A 163 -14.19 8.30 14.49
C LEU A 163 -13.61 9.51 15.25
N GLU A 164 -14.18 9.86 16.39
CA GLU A 164 -13.64 10.92 17.24
C GLU A 164 -12.24 10.57 17.76
N ALA A 165 -12.06 9.33 18.24
CA ALA A 165 -10.74 8.82 18.64
C ALA A 165 -9.74 8.85 17.45
N LEU A 166 -10.18 8.44 16.25
CA LEU A 166 -9.36 8.50 15.03
C LEU A 166 -8.88 9.92 14.73
N ASP A 167 -9.75 10.92 14.88
CA ASP A 167 -9.39 12.32 14.67
C ASP A 167 -8.38 12.82 15.70
N TYR A 168 -8.48 12.39 16.96
CA TYR A 168 -7.46 12.68 17.98
C TYR A 168 -6.11 12.06 17.61
N TYR A 169 -6.06 10.81 17.15
CA TYR A 169 -4.82 10.18 16.71
C TYR A 169 -4.22 10.84 15.46
N LYS A 170 -5.05 11.21 14.47
CA LYS A 170 -4.59 11.97 13.29
C LYS A 170 -4.01 13.32 13.67
N ARG A 171 -4.62 14.00 14.65
CA ARG A 171 -4.07 15.26 15.18
C ARG A 171 -2.77 15.00 15.92
N ALA A 172 -2.68 13.94 16.73
CA ALA A 172 -1.46 13.54 17.42
C ALA A 172 -0.29 13.36 16.45
N LEU A 173 -0.55 12.79 15.26
CA LEU A 173 0.46 12.59 14.21
C LEU A 173 1.12 13.89 13.72
N ARG A 174 0.46 15.05 13.86
CA ARG A 174 1.06 16.34 13.52
C ARG A 174 2.09 16.81 14.54
N PHE A 175 1.97 16.34 15.78
CA PHE A 175 2.82 16.72 16.90
C PHE A 175 3.83 15.63 17.26
N SER A 176 3.59 14.39 16.81
CA SER A 176 4.47 13.27 17.06
C SER A 176 5.82 13.53 16.41
N GLY A 177 6.87 13.24 17.17
CA GLY A 177 8.20 13.09 16.62
C GLY A 177 8.31 11.73 15.90
N PRO A 178 9.53 11.22 15.73
CA PRO A 178 9.74 9.85 15.27
C PRO A 178 9.26 8.86 16.37
N GLU A 179 8.00 8.41 16.27
CA GLU A 179 7.33 7.61 17.31
C GLU A 179 6.35 6.59 16.70
N LEU A 180 6.56 5.29 16.95
CA LEU A 180 5.80 4.21 16.32
C LEU A 180 4.40 3.96 16.91
N GLU A 181 4.07 4.57 18.04
CA GLU A 181 2.80 4.32 18.73
C GLU A 181 1.60 4.94 18.01
N VAL A 182 1.73 6.17 17.51
CA VAL A 182 0.64 6.90 16.86
C VAL A 182 0.15 6.19 15.60
N PRO A 183 1.02 5.77 14.65
CA PRO A 183 0.58 5.02 13.48
C PRO A 183 -0.16 3.72 13.84
N LYS A 184 0.32 2.98 14.84
CA LYS A 184 -0.32 1.72 15.28
C LYS A 184 -1.72 1.93 15.84
N LYS A 185 -1.96 3.07 16.53
CA LYS A 185 -3.30 3.42 17.03
C LYS A 185 -4.23 3.83 15.90
N ILE A 186 -3.74 4.61 14.93
CA ILE A 186 -4.50 4.97 13.72
C ILE A 186 -4.88 3.72 12.94
N GLU A 187 -3.95 2.78 12.75
CA GLU A 187 -4.17 1.51 12.06
C GLU A 187 -5.35 0.73 12.68
N LYS A 188 -5.28 0.43 13.98
CA LYS A 188 -6.32 -0.36 14.68
C LYS A 188 -7.71 0.26 14.56
N VAL A 189 -7.79 1.57 14.74
CA VAL A 189 -9.07 2.29 14.68
C VAL A 189 -9.59 2.43 13.25
N ALA A 190 -8.69 2.64 12.27
CA ALA A 190 -9.07 2.74 10.88
C ALA A 190 -9.57 1.40 10.31
N TRP A 191 -9.01 0.27 10.75
CA TRP A 191 -9.54 -1.07 10.44
C TRP A 191 -10.94 -1.29 11.02
N ALA A 192 -11.18 -0.89 12.28
CA ALA A 192 -12.51 -0.98 12.90
C ALA A 192 -13.60 -0.22 12.12
N VAL A 193 -13.24 0.85 11.41
CA VAL A 193 -14.17 1.70 10.65
C VAL A 193 -14.09 1.49 9.12
N CYS A 194 -13.33 0.48 8.65
CA CYS A 194 -13.04 0.23 7.22
C CYS A 194 -12.66 1.49 6.43
N ARG A 195 -11.70 2.27 6.92
CA ARG A 195 -11.22 3.47 6.22
C ARG A 195 -9.87 3.23 5.55
N PRO A 196 -9.82 2.79 4.27
CA PRO A 196 -8.59 2.38 3.61
C PRO A 196 -7.56 3.51 3.46
N SER A 197 -7.99 4.77 3.28
CA SER A 197 -7.10 5.93 3.19
C SER A 197 -6.31 6.16 4.48
N GLU A 198 -6.96 6.01 5.63
CA GLU A 198 -6.36 6.17 6.94
C GLU A 198 -5.45 5.00 7.33
N ILE A 199 -5.84 3.78 6.94
CA ILE A 199 -4.99 2.59 7.09
C ILE A 199 -3.69 2.78 6.28
N LEU A 200 -3.81 3.25 5.04
CA LEU A 200 -2.66 3.53 4.19
C LEU A 200 -1.78 4.65 4.74
N LEU A 201 -2.39 5.71 5.28
CA LEU A 201 -1.66 6.76 5.98
C LEU A 201 -0.84 6.17 7.13
N ALA A 202 -1.46 5.34 7.97
CA ALA A 202 -0.80 4.70 9.11
C ALA A 202 0.41 3.86 8.69
N TYR A 203 0.28 3.02 7.66
CA TYR A 203 1.40 2.22 7.17
C TYR A 203 2.52 3.06 6.56
N LYS A 204 2.17 4.10 5.79
CA LYS A 204 3.15 5.02 5.22
C LYS A 204 3.90 5.79 6.31
N THR A 205 3.19 6.26 7.34
CA THR A 205 3.80 6.99 8.46
C THR A 205 4.66 6.07 9.31
N HIS A 206 4.19 4.85 9.58
CA HIS A 206 4.98 3.83 10.27
C HIS A 206 6.31 3.56 9.55
N MET A 207 6.28 3.37 8.22
CA MET A 207 7.48 3.18 7.40
C MET A 207 8.46 4.35 7.54
N LEU A 208 7.99 5.59 7.34
CA LEU A 208 8.82 6.79 7.37
C LEU A 208 9.36 7.10 8.78
N GLU A 209 8.56 6.89 9.83
CA GLU A 209 8.99 7.12 11.20
C GLU A 209 10.01 6.08 11.65
N THR A 210 9.83 4.80 11.26
CA THR A 210 10.84 3.75 11.52
C THR A 210 12.19 4.14 10.94
N GLU A 211 12.21 4.60 9.69
CA GLU A 211 13.44 5.05 9.03
C GLU A 211 14.09 6.23 9.77
N LYS A 212 13.29 7.21 10.20
CA LYS A 212 13.76 8.37 10.97
C LYS A 212 14.31 8.00 12.35
N ILE A 213 13.63 7.11 13.08
CA ILE A 213 14.08 6.65 14.41
C ILE A 213 15.47 6.03 14.31
N ILE A 214 15.68 5.17 13.31
CA ILE A 214 16.96 4.49 13.09
C ILE A 214 18.03 5.51 12.74
N TYR A 215 17.73 6.43 11.82
CA TYR A 215 18.67 7.46 11.43
C TYR A 215 19.10 8.33 12.63
N GLU A 216 18.15 8.84 13.41
CA GLU A 216 18.46 9.65 14.59
C GLU A 216 19.23 8.89 15.67
N ARG A 217 18.98 7.59 15.85
CA ARG A 217 19.75 6.76 16.78
C ARG A 217 21.17 6.56 16.30
N LEU A 218 21.37 6.25 15.02
CA LEU A 218 22.71 6.08 14.44
C LEU A 218 23.52 7.38 14.52
N ASP A 219 22.85 8.53 14.32
CA ASP A 219 23.47 9.86 14.43
C ASP A 219 23.91 10.14 15.88
N LYS A 220 23.04 9.87 16.86
CA LYS A 220 23.36 9.98 18.30
C LYS A 220 24.50 9.06 18.73
N GLU A 221 24.58 7.86 18.15
CA GLU A 221 25.65 6.90 18.43
C GLU A 221 26.96 7.21 17.67
N GLY A 222 26.96 8.21 16.78
CA GLY A 222 28.12 8.56 15.96
C GLY A 222 28.54 7.44 14.99
N LYS A 223 27.65 6.49 14.70
CA LYS A 223 27.91 5.32 13.86
C LYS A 223 27.67 5.58 12.38
N ILE A 224 27.24 6.78 12.00
CA ILE A 224 27.06 7.15 10.59
C ILE A 224 28.42 7.54 10.02
N PRO A 225 28.95 6.80 9.01
CA PRO A 225 30.16 7.19 8.33
C PRO A 225 29.99 8.57 7.68
N THR A 226 30.98 9.46 7.82
CA THR A 226 30.95 10.82 7.25
C THR A 226 30.64 10.85 5.75
N LYS A 227 31.13 9.86 5.00
CA LYS A 227 30.82 9.67 3.56
C LYS A 227 29.34 9.40 3.26
N ILE A 228 28.58 8.86 4.22
CA ILE A 228 27.14 8.58 4.09
C ILE A 228 26.31 9.79 4.54
N VAL A 229 26.82 10.59 5.49
CA VAL A 229 26.19 11.86 5.89
C VAL A 229 26.11 12.83 4.71
N GLU A 230 27.20 12.94 3.94
CA GLU A 230 27.28 13.73 2.70
C GLU A 230 26.80 12.97 1.45
N GLY A 231 26.43 11.70 1.62
CA GLY A 231 26.04 10.79 0.54
C GLY A 231 24.63 11.03 0.01
N SER A 232 24.28 10.28 -1.05
CA SER A 232 22.94 10.34 -1.64
C SER A 232 21.88 9.76 -0.69
N GLU A 233 20.63 10.23 -0.80
CA GLU A 233 19.50 9.72 -0.01
C GLU A 233 19.33 8.19 -0.14
N PHE A 234 19.72 7.62 -1.28
CA PHE A 234 19.75 6.18 -1.50
C PHE A 234 20.76 5.46 -0.60
N GLN A 235 21.96 6.03 -0.38
CA GLN A 235 22.97 5.45 0.50
C GLN A 235 22.53 5.48 1.96
N LYS A 236 21.89 6.57 2.38
CA LYS A 236 21.30 6.69 3.72
C LYS A 236 20.20 5.63 3.93
N LEU A 237 19.31 5.49 2.95
CA LEU A 237 18.24 4.49 2.98
C LEU A 237 18.80 3.06 3.03
N ALA A 238 19.80 2.74 2.20
CA ALA A 238 20.41 1.41 2.20
C ALA A 238 21.05 1.05 3.55
N MET A 239 21.70 2.01 4.20
CA MET A 239 22.22 1.84 5.57
C MET A 239 21.08 1.58 6.55
N ILE A 240 20.02 2.39 6.54
CA ILE A 240 18.86 2.22 7.43
C ILE A 240 18.23 0.84 7.25
N LEU A 241 17.99 0.42 6.00
CA LEU A 241 17.39 -0.88 5.71
C LEU A 241 18.31 -2.05 6.12
N SER A 242 19.63 -1.88 6.04
CA SER A 242 20.57 -2.90 6.53
C SER A 242 20.44 -3.12 8.04
N ILE A 243 20.20 -2.04 8.79
CA ILE A 243 20.01 -2.08 10.25
C ILE A 243 18.65 -2.67 10.62
N ILE A 244 17.59 -2.38 9.85
CA ILE A 244 16.29 -3.03 9.99
C ILE A 244 16.44 -4.54 9.78
N LYS A 245 17.15 -4.93 8.71
CA LYS A 245 17.36 -6.34 8.36
C LYS A 245 18.21 -7.09 9.39
N SER A 246 19.18 -6.45 10.02
CA SER A 246 20.00 -7.07 11.06
C SER A 246 19.32 -7.11 12.44
N GLY A 247 18.16 -6.47 12.60
CA GLY A 247 17.42 -6.44 13.88
C GLY A 247 18.21 -5.79 15.01
N SER A 248 19.08 -4.82 14.71
CA SER A 248 20.02 -4.27 15.71
C SER A 248 19.36 -3.43 16.81
N PHE A 249 18.11 -3.00 16.62
CA PHE A 249 17.35 -2.25 17.62
C PHE A 249 16.09 -3.05 18.01
N SER A 250 15.91 -3.31 19.31
CA SER A 250 14.78 -4.09 19.84
C SER A 250 13.40 -3.47 19.56
N ASP A 251 13.34 -2.15 19.44
CA ASP A 251 12.08 -1.41 19.29
C ASP A 251 11.58 -1.40 17.84
N VAL A 252 12.44 -1.79 16.90
CA VAL A 252 12.10 -1.89 15.48
C VAL A 252 11.99 -3.37 15.11
N ASP A 253 10.76 -3.80 14.87
CA ASP A 253 10.50 -5.13 14.35
C ASP A 253 10.55 -5.13 12.81
N GLN A 254 11.42 -5.98 12.26
CA GLN A 254 11.54 -6.19 10.82
C GLN A 254 10.22 -6.68 10.21
N ASN A 255 9.50 -7.56 10.92
CA ASN A 255 8.27 -8.13 10.41
C ASN A 255 7.16 -7.08 10.33
N ALA A 256 6.99 -6.27 11.38
CA ALA A 256 6.07 -5.14 11.35
C ALA A 256 6.39 -4.12 10.25
N TYR A 257 7.69 -3.84 10.02
CA TYR A 257 8.10 -2.95 8.92
C TYR A 257 7.77 -3.56 7.54
N LEU A 258 8.07 -4.84 7.32
CA LEU A 258 7.72 -5.53 6.07
C LEU A 258 6.21 -5.61 5.86
N GLU A 259 5.43 -5.91 6.91
CA GLU A 259 3.97 -5.91 6.84
C GLU A 259 3.45 -4.54 6.40
N SER A 260 3.97 -3.45 6.97
CA SER A 260 3.56 -2.10 6.58
C SER A 260 3.82 -1.81 5.09
N LEU A 261 4.89 -2.33 4.51
CA LEU A 261 5.17 -2.20 3.08
C LEU A 261 4.21 -3.05 2.22
N LEU A 262 3.99 -4.31 2.61
CA LEU A 262 3.12 -5.23 1.87
C LEU A 262 1.66 -4.78 1.89
N ARG A 263 1.19 -4.26 3.03
CA ARG A 263 -0.18 -3.74 3.17
C ARG A 263 -0.43 -2.52 2.30
N GLN A 264 0.57 -1.64 2.12
CA GLN A 264 0.47 -0.52 1.18
C GLN A 264 0.25 -0.99 -0.26
N ILE A 265 0.93 -2.07 -0.69
CA ILE A 265 0.71 -2.67 -2.01
C ILE A 265 -0.69 -3.29 -2.11
N LEU A 266 -1.08 -4.07 -1.09
CA LEU A 266 -2.35 -4.79 -1.07
C LEU A 266 -3.55 -3.84 -1.17
N LEU A 267 -3.54 -2.76 -0.37
CA LEU A 267 -4.68 -1.83 -0.28
C LEU A 267 -4.82 -0.93 -1.51
N THR A 268 -3.72 -0.61 -2.18
CA THR A 268 -3.76 0.28 -3.36
C THR A 268 -3.91 -0.44 -4.67
N GLY A 269 -3.56 -1.73 -4.73
CA GLY A 269 -3.52 -2.47 -5.98
C GLY A 269 -2.70 -1.78 -7.07
N MET A 270 -1.68 -0.99 -6.68
CA MET A 270 -0.86 -0.12 -7.54
C MET A 270 -1.59 1.07 -8.21
N LYS A 271 -2.85 1.37 -7.88
CA LYS A 271 -3.65 2.42 -8.56
C LYS A 271 -3.71 3.76 -7.86
N GLN A 272 -3.60 3.78 -6.52
CA GLN A 272 -3.82 5.00 -5.72
C GLN A 272 -2.54 5.79 -5.39
N PHE A 273 -1.37 5.17 -5.56
CA PHE A 273 -0.08 5.83 -5.34
C PHE A 273 0.47 6.38 -6.66
N SER A 274 1.32 7.40 -6.56
CA SER A 274 2.17 7.76 -7.68
C SER A 274 3.09 6.58 -8.02
N PRO A 275 3.36 6.31 -9.32
CA PRO A 275 4.24 5.21 -9.70
C PRO A 275 5.64 5.31 -9.08
N TYR A 276 6.10 6.53 -8.76
CA TYR A 276 7.36 6.79 -8.07
C TYR A 276 7.35 6.34 -6.59
N GLU A 277 6.27 6.60 -5.87
CA GLU A 277 6.14 6.13 -4.49
C GLU A 277 6.06 4.60 -4.44
N MET A 278 5.40 3.98 -5.41
CA MET A 278 5.35 2.52 -5.52
C MET A 278 6.72 1.92 -5.80
N ASP A 279 7.52 2.54 -6.68
CA ASP A 279 8.90 2.12 -6.92
C ASP A 279 9.73 2.17 -5.63
N ALA A 280 9.55 3.22 -4.83
CA ALA A 280 10.23 3.38 -3.55
C ALA A 280 9.83 2.30 -2.52
N VAL A 281 8.58 1.84 -2.54
CA VAL A 281 8.10 0.72 -1.70
C VAL A 281 8.68 -0.61 -2.19
N TYR A 282 8.63 -0.88 -3.50
CA TYR A 282 9.23 -2.10 -4.06
C TYR A 282 10.73 -2.20 -3.80
N ALA A 283 11.47 -1.09 -3.92
CA ALA A 283 12.89 -1.05 -3.63
C ALA A 283 13.21 -1.45 -2.18
N ARG A 284 12.39 -1.01 -1.21
CA ARG A 284 12.53 -1.39 0.21
C ARG A 284 12.25 -2.87 0.43
N ILE A 285 11.18 -3.40 -0.18
CA ILE A 285 10.83 -4.82 -0.07
C ILE A 285 11.95 -5.69 -0.64
N LEU A 286 12.43 -5.38 -1.85
CA LEU A 286 13.50 -6.13 -2.50
C LEU A 286 14.79 -6.13 -1.65
N PHE A 287 15.11 -5.01 -1.01
CA PHE A 287 16.26 -4.95 -0.10
C PHE A 287 16.11 -5.91 1.09
N LEU A 288 14.93 -5.96 1.70
CA LEU A 288 14.66 -6.80 2.88
C LEU A 288 14.63 -8.29 2.51
N VAL A 289 13.90 -8.65 1.46
CA VAL A 289 13.79 -10.04 0.96
C VAL A 289 15.16 -10.58 0.55
N GLY A 290 16.06 -9.72 0.05
CA GLY A 290 17.37 -10.11 -0.43
C GLY A 290 17.34 -10.47 -1.92
N ASN A 291 18.39 -11.11 -2.43
CA ASN A 291 18.60 -11.31 -3.87
C ASN A 291 18.19 -12.70 -4.38
N GLU A 292 17.58 -13.51 -3.53
CA GLU A 292 17.31 -14.93 -3.77
C GLU A 292 15.88 -15.30 -3.33
N GLY A 293 15.37 -16.37 -3.92
CA GLY A 293 14.09 -16.96 -3.56
C GLY A 293 12.89 -16.45 -4.36
N LYS A 294 11.75 -17.11 -4.14
CA LYS A 294 10.50 -16.91 -4.89
C LYS A 294 9.96 -15.49 -4.75
N GLU A 295 9.93 -14.96 -3.53
CA GLU A 295 9.40 -13.62 -3.28
C GLU A 295 10.27 -12.54 -3.95
N PHE A 296 11.60 -12.73 -4.02
CA PHE A 296 12.48 -11.82 -4.75
C PHE A 296 12.09 -11.75 -6.24
N LEU A 297 11.97 -12.90 -6.91
CA LEU A 297 11.59 -12.95 -8.33
C LEU A 297 10.22 -12.30 -8.58
N LYS A 298 9.25 -12.59 -7.71
CA LYS A 298 7.90 -12.03 -7.77
C LYS A 298 7.87 -10.52 -7.60
N PHE A 299 8.54 -9.96 -6.58
CA PHE A 299 8.56 -8.51 -6.38
C PHE A 299 9.37 -7.79 -7.47
N THR A 300 10.41 -8.44 -8.00
CA THR A 300 11.19 -7.93 -9.14
C THR A 300 10.32 -7.84 -10.40
N GLN A 301 9.55 -8.89 -10.69
CA GLN A 301 8.57 -8.89 -11.79
C GLN A 301 7.53 -7.78 -11.59
N ARG A 302 6.96 -7.63 -10.39
CA ARG A 302 5.96 -6.58 -10.10
C ARG A 302 6.51 -5.17 -10.25
N ARG A 303 7.77 -4.94 -9.86
CA ARG A 303 8.46 -3.67 -10.10
C ARG A 303 8.70 -3.43 -11.58
N ALA A 304 9.01 -4.47 -12.35
CA ALA A 304 9.13 -4.39 -13.81
C ALA A 304 7.78 -4.06 -14.49
N ASP A 305 6.67 -4.66 -14.02
CA ASP A 305 5.31 -4.33 -14.47
C ASP A 305 4.99 -2.85 -14.24
N LEU A 306 5.39 -2.30 -13.08
CA LEU A 306 5.23 -0.89 -12.75
C LEU A 306 6.02 0.00 -13.74
N PHE A 307 7.30 -0.28 -13.98
CA PHE A 307 8.09 0.46 -14.97
C PHE A 307 7.54 0.34 -16.38
N PHE A 308 6.99 -0.81 -16.75
CA PHE A 308 6.31 -0.98 -18.03
C PHE A 308 5.07 -0.09 -18.18
N GLN A 309 4.30 0.08 -17.10
CA GLN A 309 3.14 0.98 -17.08
C GLN A 309 3.57 2.45 -17.24
N ILE A 310 4.57 2.89 -16.48
CA ILE A 310 5.15 4.25 -16.58
C ILE A 310 5.75 4.49 -17.97
N GLY A 311 6.32 3.44 -18.58
CA GLY A 311 6.89 3.45 -19.93
C GLY A 311 5.97 4.02 -21.01
N LYS A 312 4.64 3.90 -20.81
CA LYS A 312 3.64 4.46 -21.74
C LYS A 312 3.71 5.99 -21.82
N GLU A 313 4.01 6.65 -20.71
CA GLU A 313 4.14 8.11 -20.63
C GLU A 313 5.58 8.55 -20.91
N ASN A 314 6.56 7.80 -20.38
CA ASN A 314 7.97 8.07 -20.57
C ASN A 314 8.72 6.81 -21.05
N PRO A 315 9.07 6.71 -22.35
CA PRO A 315 9.70 5.54 -22.94
C PRO A 315 11.02 5.08 -22.28
N ASP A 316 11.76 5.96 -21.60
CA ASP A 316 13.01 5.59 -20.93
C ASP A 316 12.80 4.53 -19.83
N TYR A 317 11.60 4.48 -19.24
CA TYR A 317 11.26 3.48 -18.24
C TYR A 317 11.15 2.06 -18.81
N TYR A 318 10.96 1.89 -20.13
CA TYR A 318 11.04 0.57 -20.73
C TYR A 318 12.43 -0.05 -20.59
N ARG A 319 13.50 0.75 -20.60
CA ARG A 319 14.87 0.23 -20.36
C ARG A 319 15.05 -0.26 -18.92
N LYS A 320 14.48 0.45 -17.95
CA LYS A 320 14.47 0.00 -16.55
C LYS A 320 13.63 -1.25 -16.37
N ALA A 321 12.47 -1.32 -17.03
CA ALA A 321 11.63 -2.52 -17.05
C ALA A 321 12.39 -3.73 -17.63
N ILE A 322 13.14 -3.55 -18.72
CA ILE A 322 13.98 -4.62 -19.29
C ILE A 322 14.98 -5.13 -18.27
N GLN A 323 15.69 -4.25 -17.56
CA GLN A 323 16.65 -4.65 -16.52
C GLN A 323 15.97 -5.50 -15.45
N GLU A 324 14.83 -5.06 -14.92
CA GLU A 324 14.11 -5.80 -13.87
C GLU A 324 13.47 -7.10 -14.38
N TYR A 325 12.95 -7.14 -15.61
CA TYR A 325 12.47 -8.40 -16.18
C TYR A 325 13.62 -9.38 -16.44
N THR A 326 14.81 -8.92 -16.83
CA THR A 326 15.95 -9.83 -17.02
C THR A 326 16.38 -10.47 -15.72
N THR A 327 16.39 -9.70 -14.61
CA THR A 327 16.68 -10.24 -13.28
C THR A 327 15.59 -11.19 -12.79
N ALA A 328 14.31 -10.88 -13.03
CA ALA A 328 13.19 -11.76 -12.69
C ALA A 328 13.16 -13.06 -13.53
N SER A 329 13.59 -13.01 -14.79
CA SER A 329 13.62 -14.20 -15.66
C SER A 329 14.66 -15.25 -15.25
N ASN A 330 15.60 -14.89 -14.36
CA ASN A 330 16.65 -15.79 -13.93
C ASN A 330 16.18 -16.73 -12.80
N ILE A 331 15.56 -17.84 -13.18
CA ILE A 331 15.11 -18.89 -12.25
C ILE A 331 16.27 -19.47 -11.42
N SER A 332 17.53 -19.37 -11.86
CA SER A 332 18.69 -19.88 -11.10
C SER A 332 18.92 -19.18 -9.76
N LYS A 333 18.24 -18.05 -9.52
CA LYS A 333 18.26 -17.32 -8.24
C LYS A 333 17.23 -17.83 -7.24
N LEU A 334 16.43 -18.83 -7.61
CA LEU A 334 15.51 -19.48 -6.69
C LEU A 334 16.33 -20.24 -5.64
N SER A 335 15.91 -20.16 -4.37
CA SER A 335 16.53 -20.94 -3.31
C SER A 335 16.06 -22.39 -3.43
N ASP A 336 16.95 -23.35 -3.18
CA ASP A 336 16.60 -24.79 -3.14
C ASP A 336 15.53 -25.11 -2.08
N ALA A 337 15.29 -24.20 -1.13
CA ALA A 337 14.24 -24.32 -0.11
C ALA A 337 12.83 -23.99 -0.60
N ASP A 338 12.69 -23.37 -1.78
CA ASP A 338 11.39 -23.01 -2.34
C ASP A 338 10.81 -24.17 -3.16
N ASP A 339 9.88 -24.94 -2.57
CA ASP A 339 9.12 -26.02 -3.23
C ASP A 339 8.12 -25.47 -4.28
N VAL A 340 8.63 -24.82 -5.33
CA VAL A 340 7.81 -24.33 -6.45
C VAL A 340 7.84 -25.35 -7.58
N PRO A 341 6.66 -25.80 -8.07
CA PRO A 341 6.61 -26.71 -9.21
C PRO A 341 7.32 -26.13 -10.44
N GLU A 342 8.20 -26.94 -11.05
CA GLU A 342 9.05 -26.54 -12.18
C GLU A 342 8.25 -25.91 -13.33
N HIS A 343 7.08 -26.46 -13.63
CA HIS A 343 6.21 -25.97 -14.70
C HIS A 343 5.73 -24.52 -14.48
N ILE A 344 5.56 -24.07 -13.23
CA ILE A 344 5.19 -22.69 -12.90
C ILE A 344 6.39 -21.76 -13.14
N LEU A 345 7.58 -22.21 -12.77
CA LEU A 345 8.83 -21.45 -12.97
C LEU A 345 9.12 -21.24 -14.46
N LEU A 346 8.96 -22.28 -15.27
CA LEU A 346 9.14 -22.19 -16.73
C LEU A 346 8.14 -21.23 -17.39
N VAL A 347 6.90 -21.20 -16.90
CA VAL A 347 5.89 -20.22 -17.34
C VAL A 347 6.29 -18.81 -16.93
N HIS A 348 6.74 -18.61 -15.69
CA HIS A 348 7.23 -17.32 -15.22
C HIS A 348 8.42 -16.80 -16.05
N GLU A 349 9.40 -17.65 -16.36
CA GLU A 349 10.50 -17.29 -17.27
C GLU A 349 9.99 -16.94 -18.67
N PHE A 350 9.02 -17.69 -19.18
CA PHE A 350 8.41 -17.41 -20.48
C PHE A 350 7.72 -16.04 -20.50
N GLU A 351 6.84 -15.76 -19.53
CA GLU A 351 6.09 -14.50 -19.44
C GLU A 351 7.02 -13.29 -19.24
N THR A 352 8.02 -13.41 -18.35
CA THR A 352 9.00 -12.34 -18.12
C THR A 352 9.81 -12.04 -19.38
N LYS A 353 10.25 -13.07 -20.12
CA LYS A 353 10.95 -12.88 -21.40
C LYS A 353 10.06 -12.33 -22.51
N LEU A 354 8.79 -12.72 -22.55
CA LEU A 354 7.81 -12.13 -23.45
C LEU A 354 7.66 -10.63 -23.17
N ASN A 355 7.56 -10.23 -21.90
CA ASN A 355 7.49 -8.82 -21.51
C ASN A 355 8.75 -8.03 -21.91
N ILE A 356 9.96 -8.64 -21.83
CA ILE A 356 11.20 -8.02 -22.36
C ILE A 356 11.06 -7.74 -23.86
N ALA A 357 10.58 -8.72 -24.65
CA ALA A 357 10.38 -8.54 -26.08
C ALA A 357 9.37 -7.42 -26.39
N ILE A 358 8.30 -7.32 -25.61
CA ILE A 358 7.31 -6.24 -25.73
C ILE A 358 7.96 -4.88 -25.44
N CYS A 359 8.76 -4.76 -24.38
CA CYS A 359 9.50 -3.53 -24.07
C CYS A 359 10.40 -3.08 -25.23
N HIS A 360 11.20 -3.99 -25.81
CA HIS A 360 12.04 -3.68 -26.97
C HIS A 360 11.22 -3.25 -28.19
N SER A 361 10.06 -3.88 -28.42
CA SER A 361 9.15 -3.46 -29.49
C SER A 361 8.63 -2.03 -29.28
N LYS A 362 8.29 -1.67 -28.03
CA LYS A 362 7.85 -0.30 -27.67
C LYS A 362 8.96 0.73 -27.81
N LEU A 363 10.23 0.34 -27.64
CA LEU A 363 11.40 1.17 -27.89
C LEU A 363 11.81 1.26 -29.38
N ASN A 364 11.04 0.65 -30.29
CA ASN A 364 11.36 0.49 -31.71
C ASN A 364 12.62 -0.35 -32.00
N GLU A 365 13.12 -1.08 -31.00
CA GLU A 365 14.24 -2.02 -31.11
C GLU A 365 13.75 -3.39 -31.64
N ASN A 366 13.01 -3.36 -32.75
CA ASN A 366 12.25 -4.50 -33.28
C ASN A 366 13.13 -5.71 -33.64
N LYS A 367 14.41 -5.50 -34.00
CA LYS A 367 15.36 -6.58 -34.28
C LYS A 367 15.70 -7.40 -33.02
N GLU A 368 15.91 -6.73 -31.90
CA GLU A 368 16.19 -7.39 -30.62
C GLU A 368 14.93 -8.08 -30.07
N SER A 369 13.78 -7.42 -30.20
CA SER A 369 12.48 -8.02 -29.88
C SER A 369 12.26 -9.34 -30.64
N LEU A 370 12.51 -9.35 -31.95
CA LEU A 370 12.33 -10.55 -32.78
C LEU A 370 13.25 -11.70 -32.36
N LYS A 371 14.53 -11.44 -32.08
CA LYS A 371 15.47 -12.46 -31.59
C LYS A 371 14.96 -13.15 -30.32
N ILE A 372 14.42 -12.36 -29.38
CA ILE A 372 13.86 -12.90 -28.14
C ILE A 372 12.61 -13.74 -28.45
N LEU A 373 11.70 -13.25 -29.29
CA LEU A 373 10.49 -13.98 -29.68
C LEU A 373 10.80 -15.31 -30.39
N ASP A 374 11.84 -15.37 -31.21
CA ASP A 374 12.27 -16.60 -31.87
C ASP A 374 12.92 -17.58 -30.88
N SER A 375 13.65 -17.08 -29.88
CA SER A 375 14.17 -17.90 -28.78
C SER A 375 13.06 -18.51 -27.89
N LEU A 376 11.89 -17.85 -27.84
CA LEU A 376 10.73 -18.32 -27.09
C LEU A 376 9.88 -19.35 -27.85
N LYS A 377 9.98 -19.42 -29.18
CA LYS A 377 9.23 -20.37 -30.02
C LYS A 377 9.32 -21.83 -29.54
N PRO A 378 10.50 -22.42 -29.27
CA PRO A 378 10.58 -23.79 -28.76
C PRO A 378 10.03 -23.94 -27.32
N LYS A 379 9.99 -22.86 -26.55
CA LYS A 379 9.51 -22.84 -25.15
C LYS A 379 8.00 -22.69 -25.03
N LEU A 380 7.27 -22.47 -26.12
CA LEU A 380 5.80 -22.40 -26.12
C LEU A 380 5.15 -23.67 -25.56
N ARG A 381 5.80 -24.83 -25.70
CA ARG A 381 5.36 -26.10 -25.10
C ARG A 381 5.30 -26.06 -23.57
N ASN A 382 6.06 -25.18 -22.92
CA ASN A 382 6.05 -25.07 -21.46
C ASN A 382 4.77 -24.38 -20.95
N VAL A 383 4.06 -23.66 -21.83
CA VAL A 383 2.80 -22.95 -21.53
C VAL A 383 1.62 -23.91 -21.76
N ASP A 384 1.51 -24.88 -20.85
CA ASP A 384 0.45 -25.90 -20.87
C ASP A 384 -0.74 -25.53 -19.97
N GLU A 385 -1.90 -26.12 -20.23
CA GLU A 385 -3.14 -25.91 -19.44
C GLU A 385 -2.96 -26.32 -17.98
N ARG A 386 -2.08 -27.28 -17.70
CA ARG A 386 -1.74 -27.69 -16.33
C ARG A 386 -0.98 -26.61 -15.58
N SER A 387 -0.20 -25.79 -16.29
CA SER A 387 0.70 -24.79 -15.70
C SER A 387 0.05 -23.43 -15.55
N VAL A 388 -0.85 -23.07 -16.47
CA VAL A 388 -1.45 -21.72 -16.55
C VAL A 388 -2.98 -21.73 -16.44
N GLY A 389 -3.60 -22.92 -16.39
CA GLY A 389 -5.06 -23.05 -16.41
C GLY A 389 -5.67 -22.37 -17.64
N GLY A 390 -6.76 -21.63 -17.43
CA GLY A 390 -7.49 -20.90 -18.48
C GLY A 390 -6.77 -19.67 -19.05
N ALA A 391 -5.57 -19.30 -18.57
CA ALA A 391 -4.84 -18.14 -19.07
C ALA A 391 -3.93 -18.43 -20.28
N LYS A 392 -3.77 -19.70 -20.67
CA LYS A 392 -3.02 -20.13 -21.88
C LYS A 392 -3.38 -19.35 -23.15
N PRO A 393 -4.66 -19.23 -23.57
CA PRO A 393 -5.00 -18.50 -24.80
C PRO A 393 -4.53 -17.05 -24.77
N ARG A 394 -4.68 -16.37 -23.62
CA ARG A 394 -4.24 -14.98 -23.45
C ARG A 394 -2.74 -14.81 -23.67
N ILE A 395 -1.92 -15.74 -23.16
CA ILE A 395 -0.45 -15.68 -23.31
C ILE A 395 -0.05 -15.93 -24.77
N LEU A 396 -0.66 -16.92 -25.41
CA LEU A 396 -0.38 -17.25 -26.82
C LEU A 396 -0.81 -16.12 -27.75
N ASP A 397 -1.98 -15.54 -27.52
CA ASP A 397 -2.46 -14.37 -28.26
C ASP A 397 -1.52 -13.18 -28.10
N LEU A 398 -1.04 -12.93 -26.88
CA LEU A 398 -0.08 -11.85 -26.61
C LEU A 398 1.25 -12.09 -27.35
N TYR A 399 1.76 -13.32 -27.34
CA TYR A 399 2.97 -13.70 -28.09
C TYR A 399 2.79 -13.48 -29.59
N ASN A 400 1.72 -14.03 -30.18
CA ASN A 400 1.45 -13.93 -31.61
C ASN A 400 1.20 -12.48 -32.04
N ALA A 401 0.40 -11.72 -31.30
CA ALA A 401 0.13 -10.32 -31.59
C ALA A 401 1.41 -9.46 -31.55
N THR A 402 2.28 -9.71 -30.56
CA THR A 402 3.57 -9.01 -30.46
C THR A 402 4.47 -9.38 -31.65
N LYS A 403 4.54 -10.67 -32.01
CA LYS A 403 5.34 -11.14 -33.14
C LYS A 403 4.89 -10.56 -34.47
N VAL A 404 3.58 -10.57 -34.73
CA VAL A 404 2.98 -9.94 -35.93
C VAL A 404 3.30 -8.45 -35.98
N SER A 405 3.13 -7.73 -34.86
CA SER A 405 3.45 -6.30 -34.80
C SER A 405 4.93 -6.02 -35.11
N VAL A 406 5.85 -6.82 -34.56
CA VAL A 406 7.30 -6.68 -34.78
C VAL A 406 7.68 -7.00 -36.22
N LEU A 407 7.14 -8.06 -36.80
CA LEU A 407 7.40 -8.45 -38.20
C LEU A 407 6.90 -7.40 -39.19
N ARG A 408 5.69 -6.85 -38.95
CA ARG A 408 5.15 -5.73 -39.74
C ARG A 408 6.03 -4.48 -39.63
N ASN A 409 6.48 -4.13 -38.43
CA ASN A 409 7.42 -3.01 -38.23
C ASN A 409 8.77 -3.23 -38.94
N LEU A 410 9.18 -4.49 -39.13
CA LEU A 410 10.37 -4.87 -39.90
C LEU A 410 10.10 -5.05 -41.40
N LYS A 411 8.88 -4.78 -41.89
CA LYS A 411 8.42 -4.95 -43.27
C LYS A 411 8.45 -6.40 -43.78
N ARG A 412 8.39 -7.40 -42.89
CA ARG A 412 8.27 -8.83 -43.22
C ARG A 412 6.81 -9.24 -43.18
N TYR A 413 6.03 -8.80 -44.16
CA TYR A 413 4.57 -8.96 -44.15
C TYR A 413 4.12 -10.40 -44.39
N GLU A 414 4.78 -11.14 -45.29
CA GLU A 414 4.44 -12.54 -45.60
C GLU A 414 4.47 -13.42 -44.35
N GLU A 415 5.56 -13.36 -43.58
CA GLU A 415 5.69 -14.11 -42.32
C GLU A 415 4.71 -13.65 -41.23
N ALA A 416 4.27 -12.39 -41.27
CA ALA A 416 3.29 -11.88 -40.34
C ALA A 416 1.88 -12.40 -40.67
N ASP A 417 1.57 -12.54 -41.96
CA ASP A 417 0.28 -13.01 -42.43
C ASP A 417 0.15 -14.54 -42.27
N GLU A 418 1.24 -15.31 -42.45
CA GLU A 418 1.28 -16.75 -42.09
C GLU A 418 0.91 -17.03 -40.62
N LEU A 419 1.26 -16.12 -39.71
CA LEU A 419 0.92 -16.24 -38.28
C LEU A 419 -0.54 -15.90 -37.98
N LEU A 420 -1.21 -15.15 -38.86
CA LEU A 420 -2.63 -14.83 -38.72
C LEU A 420 -3.50 -15.95 -39.28
N ASP A 421 -3.04 -16.62 -40.35
CA ASP A 421 -3.75 -17.71 -41.02
C ASP A 421 -3.69 -19.05 -40.25
N THR A 422 -2.83 -19.15 -39.23
CA THR A 422 -2.67 -20.34 -38.38
C THR A 422 -3.56 -20.34 -37.12
N LYS A 423 -4.44 -19.33 -36.97
CA LYS A 423 -5.51 -19.29 -35.96
C LYS A 423 -6.75 -20.04 -36.43
#